data_AF-A0A399WU98-F1
#
_entry.id   AF-A0A399WU98-F1
#
_cell.length_a   1.000
_cell.length_b   1.000
_cell.length_c   1.000
_cell.angle_alpha   90.00
_cell.angle_beta   90.00
_cell.angle_gamma   90.00
#
_symmetry.space_group_name_H-M   'P 1'
#
loop_
_entity.id
_entity.type
_entity.pdbx_description
1 polymer ?
#
loop_
_entity_poly.entity_id
_entity_poly.type
_entity_poly.pdbx_seq_one_letter_code
_entity_poly.pdbx_strand_id
1 'polypeptide(L)'
;MPRLTSDEVARALGLLAGILAAGYAKERLLPAANASIGAEFTNLHELREGLSNAESSFRLLIGYYAALRRGGDPEFLSEAFLEAFDRTLEDSEFEDFLDSGDTEALWLSFCEVCGERQRRVDEAQTRPVLTGLAALAMETFAARGHGNLHAWIEDTVRATRQVEPIFERFKETKTVGPKTASHILRDAAIVFRFEVSVAPADRLYLHPVGVTLRRLALWLLPDSEERKLPDWVLAGKFSKVCRLHRVSGVHANAGATHFGFRIAPLYPNFEEAVREVLLRDSQPVRGNH
;
A
#
# COMPACT_ATOMS: atom_id res chain seq x y z
N MET A 1 10.74 -27.51 -7.00
CA MET A 1 9.85 -26.98 -8.06
C MET A 1 10.69 -26.83 -9.32
N PRO A 2 10.18 -27.14 -10.52
CA PRO A 2 10.92 -26.89 -11.75
C PRO A 2 11.22 -25.38 -11.85
N ARG A 3 12.45 -25.04 -12.23
CA ARG A 3 12.86 -23.64 -12.41
C ARG A 3 12.18 -23.10 -13.67
N LEU A 4 11.54 -21.94 -13.55
CA LEU A 4 11.00 -21.24 -14.71
C LEU A 4 12.13 -20.78 -15.63
N THR A 5 11.88 -20.87 -16.93
CA THR A 5 12.70 -20.25 -17.96
C THR A 5 12.64 -18.72 -17.85
N SER A 6 13.63 -18.02 -18.42
CA SER A 6 13.64 -16.55 -18.44
C SER A 6 12.38 -15.99 -19.12
N ASP A 7 11.88 -16.66 -20.17
CA ASP A 7 10.69 -16.25 -20.89
C ASP A 7 9.41 -16.44 -20.07
N GLU A 8 9.30 -17.51 -19.30
CA GLU A 8 8.17 -17.73 -18.38
C GLU A 8 8.14 -16.68 -17.27
N VAL A 9 9.31 -16.33 -16.70
CA VAL A 9 9.43 -15.26 -15.71
C VAL A 9 9.02 -13.91 -16.32
N ALA A 10 9.47 -13.61 -17.53
CA ALA A 10 9.11 -12.38 -18.24
C ALA A 10 7.59 -12.28 -18.45
N ARG A 11 6.95 -13.36 -18.91
CA ARG A 11 5.49 -13.41 -19.12
C ARG A 11 4.73 -13.22 -17.81
N ALA A 12 5.08 -13.97 -16.77
CA ALA A 12 4.43 -13.87 -15.47
C ALA A 12 4.55 -12.44 -14.89
N LEU A 13 5.73 -11.84 -14.97
CA LEU A 13 5.94 -10.45 -14.55
C LEU A 13 5.17 -9.43 -15.38
N GLY A 14 5.06 -9.65 -16.70
CA GLY A 14 4.22 -8.82 -17.57
C GLY A 14 2.73 -8.87 -17.19
N LEU A 15 2.20 -10.06 -16.90
CA LEU A 15 0.82 -10.22 -16.43
C LEU A 15 0.59 -9.54 -15.07
N LEU A 16 1.52 -9.73 -14.14
CA LEU A 16 1.49 -9.10 -12.82
C LEU A 16 1.53 -7.56 -12.94
N ALA A 17 2.46 -7.02 -13.72
CA ALA A 17 2.61 -5.57 -13.87
C ALA A 17 1.54 -4.92 -14.76
N GLY A 18 0.83 -5.71 -15.58
CA GLY A 18 -0.21 -5.24 -16.48
C GLY A 18 -1.62 -5.46 -15.92
N ILE A 19 -2.32 -6.45 -16.47
CA ILE A 19 -3.75 -6.66 -16.21
C ILE A 19 -4.06 -6.89 -14.73
N LEU A 20 -3.19 -7.58 -13.99
CA LEU A 20 -3.40 -7.85 -12.57
C LEU A 20 -3.17 -6.60 -11.71
N ALA A 21 -2.24 -5.73 -12.08
CA ALA A 21 -2.06 -4.44 -11.44
C ALA A 21 -3.26 -3.52 -11.69
N ALA A 22 -3.84 -3.54 -12.90
CA ALA A 22 -5.06 -2.82 -13.21
C ALA A 22 -6.25 -3.34 -12.38
N GLY A 23 -6.36 -4.66 -12.22
CA GLY A 23 -7.32 -5.29 -11.31
C GLY A 23 -7.14 -4.86 -9.85
N TYR A 24 -5.89 -4.77 -9.37
CA TYR A 24 -5.60 -4.21 -8.04
C TYR A 24 -6.14 -2.79 -7.89
N ALA A 25 -5.85 -1.91 -8.85
CA ALA A 25 -6.29 -0.52 -8.80
C ALA A 25 -7.82 -0.42 -8.74
N LYS A 26 -8.51 -1.16 -9.62
CA LYS A 26 -9.97 -1.14 -9.76
C LYS A 26 -10.71 -1.79 -8.59
N GLU A 27 -10.26 -2.95 -8.13
CA GLU A 27 -11.00 -3.77 -7.16
C GLU A 27 -10.55 -3.55 -5.72
N ARG A 28 -9.45 -2.83 -5.49
CA ARG A 28 -8.91 -2.64 -4.15
C ARG A 28 -8.50 -1.22 -3.81
N LEU A 29 -7.64 -0.59 -4.61
CA LEU A 29 -7.14 0.75 -4.27
C LEU A 29 -8.24 1.81 -4.37
N LEU A 30 -8.93 1.90 -5.51
CA LEU A 30 -10.00 2.90 -5.70
C LEU A 30 -11.18 2.69 -4.74
N PRO A 31 -11.71 1.47 -4.53
CA PRO A 31 -12.78 1.27 -3.54
C PRO A 31 -12.37 1.65 -2.12
N ALA A 32 -11.14 1.31 -1.71
CA ALA A 32 -10.64 1.69 -0.39
C ALA A 32 -10.48 3.20 -0.25
N ALA A 33 -10.00 3.87 -1.29
CA ALA A 33 -9.89 5.32 -1.32
C ALA A 33 -11.26 6.00 -1.28
N ASN A 34 -12.22 5.52 -2.07
CA ASN A 34 -13.58 6.05 -2.07
C ASN A 34 -14.23 5.93 -0.69
N ALA A 35 -14.10 4.75 -0.06
CA ALA A 35 -14.63 4.51 1.27
C ALA A 35 -13.96 5.36 2.36
N SER A 36 -12.64 5.56 2.28
CA SER A 36 -11.91 6.32 3.30
C SER A 36 -12.09 7.83 3.15
N ILE A 37 -12.06 8.33 1.92
CA ILE A 37 -12.12 9.76 1.63
C ILE A 37 -13.56 10.27 1.60
N GLY A 38 -14.54 9.41 1.30
CA GLY A 38 -15.94 9.83 1.13
C GLY A 38 -16.21 10.49 -0.24
N ALA A 39 -15.45 10.10 -1.27
CA ALA A 39 -15.56 10.62 -2.63
C ALA A 39 -15.62 9.48 -3.65
N GLU A 40 -16.10 9.76 -4.86
CA GLU A 40 -16.16 8.77 -5.95
C GLU A 40 -15.03 9.00 -6.96
N PHE A 41 -13.93 8.27 -6.80
CA PHE A 41 -12.88 8.18 -7.81
C PHE A 41 -13.12 6.98 -8.73
N THR A 42 -13.15 7.23 -10.02
CA THR A 42 -13.33 6.21 -11.07
C THR A 42 -12.01 5.71 -11.65
N ASN A 43 -10.93 6.48 -11.46
CA ASN A 43 -9.62 6.18 -12.01
C ASN A 43 -8.48 6.79 -11.15
N LEU A 44 -7.24 6.38 -11.42
CA LEU A 44 -6.07 6.82 -10.65
C LEU A 44 -5.72 8.31 -10.83
N HIS A 45 -6.18 8.96 -11.90
CA HIS A 45 -5.96 10.39 -12.10
C HIS A 45 -6.82 11.19 -11.13
N GLU A 46 -8.11 10.89 -11.07
CA GLU A 46 -9.05 11.52 -10.12
C GLU A 46 -8.59 11.29 -8.67
N LEU A 47 -8.13 10.07 -8.35
CA LEU A 47 -7.56 9.80 -7.03
C LEU A 47 -6.33 10.67 -6.74
N ARG A 48 -5.46 10.90 -7.73
CA ARG A 48 -4.29 11.77 -7.56
C ARG A 48 -4.69 13.21 -7.25
N GLU A 49 -5.70 13.73 -7.95
CA GLU A 49 -6.24 15.07 -7.70
C GLU A 49 -6.86 15.15 -6.32
N GLY A 50 -7.67 14.16 -5.92
CA GLY A 50 -8.23 14.05 -4.57
C GLY A 50 -7.15 14.02 -3.48
N LEU A 51 -6.08 13.25 -3.68
CA LEU A 51 -4.96 13.18 -2.74
C LEU A 51 -4.07 14.44 -2.72
N SER A 52 -4.35 15.44 -3.55
CA SER A 52 -3.72 16.76 -3.42
C SER A 52 -4.32 17.58 -2.26
N ASN A 53 -5.51 17.21 -1.79
CA ASN A 53 -6.09 17.75 -0.56
C ASN A 53 -5.49 17.04 0.69
N ALA A 54 -5.07 17.83 1.69
CA ALA A 54 -4.38 17.31 2.88
C ALA A 54 -5.27 16.40 3.74
N GLU A 55 -6.54 16.78 3.93
CA GLU A 55 -7.51 15.99 4.69
C GLU A 55 -7.79 14.65 3.99
N SER A 56 -8.06 14.66 2.68
CA SER A 56 -8.24 13.44 1.87
C SER A 56 -7.03 12.51 1.95
N SER A 57 -5.82 13.07 1.89
CA SER A 57 -4.58 12.32 2.11
C SER A 57 -4.55 11.66 3.49
N PHE A 58 -4.91 12.39 4.54
CA PHE A 58 -4.94 11.88 5.91
C PHE A 58 -6.02 10.81 6.14
N ARG A 59 -7.24 11.06 5.63
CA ARG A 59 -8.37 10.11 5.64
C ARG A 59 -7.98 8.78 5.02
N LEU A 60 -7.31 8.77 3.86
CA LEU A 60 -6.82 7.53 3.25
C LEU A 60 -5.80 6.79 4.15
N LEU A 61 -4.91 7.53 4.82
CA LEU A 61 -3.89 6.95 5.69
C LEU A 61 -4.51 6.24 6.91
N ILE A 62 -5.46 6.89 7.58
CA ILE A 62 -6.11 6.30 8.76
C ILE A 62 -7.19 5.29 8.38
N GLY A 63 -8.05 5.59 7.40
CA GLY A 63 -9.17 4.74 7.02
C GLY A 63 -8.71 3.44 6.37
N TYR A 64 -7.70 3.49 5.48
CA TYR A 64 -7.24 2.31 4.79
C TYR A 64 -5.99 1.69 5.44
N TYR A 65 -4.86 2.39 5.44
CA TYR A 65 -3.58 1.75 5.75
C TYR A 65 -3.40 1.42 7.23
N ALA A 66 -3.84 2.29 8.14
CA ALA A 66 -3.84 2.03 9.58
C ALA A 66 -4.80 0.89 9.94
N ALA A 67 -5.95 0.79 9.28
CA ALA A 67 -6.95 -0.25 9.52
C ALA A 67 -6.49 -1.65 9.07
N LEU A 68 -5.55 -1.76 8.11
CA LEU A 68 -4.97 -3.04 7.64
C LEU A 68 -4.07 -3.76 8.67
N ARG A 69 -4.04 -3.33 9.92
CA ARG A 69 -3.20 -3.93 10.97
C ARG A 69 -3.59 -5.39 11.25
N ARG A 70 -2.61 -6.16 11.74
CA ARG A 70 -2.79 -7.58 12.03
C ARG A 70 -3.68 -7.80 13.26
N GLY A 71 -4.64 -8.73 13.15
CA GLY A 71 -5.46 -9.16 14.29
C GLY A 71 -6.60 -8.22 14.67
N GLY A 72 -6.73 -7.09 13.99
CA GLY A 72 -7.91 -6.22 14.07
C GLY A 72 -8.98 -6.62 13.07
N ASP A 73 -10.17 -6.06 13.27
CA ASP A 73 -11.27 -6.04 12.31
C ASP A 73 -11.11 -4.78 11.43
N PRO A 74 -10.61 -4.91 10.19
CA PRO A 74 -10.25 -3.74 9.38
C PRO A 74 -11.45 -2.88 9.01
N GLU A 75 -12.62 -3.49 8.81
CA GLU A 75 -13.85 -2.76 8.47
C GLU A 75 -14.28 -1.89 9.66
N PHE A 76 -14.38 -2.48 10.85
CA PHE A 76 -14.68 -1.75 12.07
C PHE A 76 -13.64 -0.64 12.35
N LEU A 77 -12.35 -0.95 12.23
CA LEU A 77 -11.30 0.04 12.51
C LEU A 77 -11.34 1.21 11.53
N SER A 78 -11.53 0.92 10.24
CA SER A 78 -11.67 1.96 9.21
C SER A 78 -12.80 2.91 9.56
N GLU A 79 -14.01 2.38 9.82
CA GLU A 79 -15.17 3.19 10.18
C GLU A 79 -14.95 4.00 11.45
N ALA A 80 -14.43 3.36 12.51
CA ALA A 80 -14.24 4.02 13.79
C ALA A 80 -13.15 5.10 13.74
N PHE A 81 -12.09 4.92 12.95
CA PHE A 81 -11.06 5.94 12.76
C PHE A 81 -11.59 7.16 12.00
N LEU A 82 -12.37 6.94 10.95
CA LEU A 82 -12.95 8.02 10.17
C LEU A 82 -14.00 8.79 10.96
N GLU A 83 -14.87 8.09 11.70
CA GLU A 83 -15.85 8.73 12.58
C GLU A 83 -15.17 9.55 13.69
N ALA A 84 -14.11 9.00 14.32
CA ALA A 84 -13.34 9.73 15.32
C ALA A 84 -12.66 10.98 14.73
N PHE A 85 -12.16 10.87 13.50
CA PHE A 85 -11.57 11.99 12.80
C PHE A 85 -12.61 13.06 12.48
N ASP A 86 -13.78 12.68 11.97
CA ASP A 86 -14.87 13.61 11.68
C ASP A 86 -15.36 14.34 12.94
N ARG A 87 -15.49 13.64 14.07
CA ARG A 87 -15.83 14.25 15.38
C ARG A 87 -14.74 15.19 15.88
N THR A 88 -13.48 14.88 15.62
CA THR A 88 -12.35 15.75 15.99
C THR A 88 -12.37 17.06 15.20
N LEU A 89 -12.96 17.07 14.00
CA LEU A 89 -13.07 18.22 13.12
C LEU A 89 -14.45 18.88 13.11
N GLU A 90 -15.40 18.46 13.95
CA GLU A 90 -16.81 18.86 13.85
C GLU A 90 -17.01 20.40 13.80
N ASP A 91 -16.17 21.14 14.54
CA ASP A 91 -16.19 22.60 14.62
C ASP A 91 -14.89 23.27 14.12
N SER A 92 -14.03 22.57 13.38
CA SER A 92 -12.73 23.10 12.96
C SER A 92 -12.26 22.58 11.61
N GLU A 93 -11.53 23.40 10.86
CA GLU A 93 -10.90 22.93 9.62
C GLU A 93 -9.73 21.99 9.94
N PHE A 94 -9.36 21.11 8.99
CA PHE A 94 -8.23 20.21 9.19
C PHE A 94 -6.90 20.96 9.48
N GLU A 95 -6.74 22.17 8.94
CA GLU A 95 -5.58 23.01 9.20
C GLU A 95 -5.50 23.46 10.68
N ASP A 96 -6.64 23.75 11.32
CA ASP A 96 -6.69 24.12 12.73
C ASP A 96 -6.27 22.93 13.62
N PHE A 97 -6.73 21.72 13.26
CA PHE A 97 -6.27 20.50 13.93
C PHE A 97 -4.76 20.32 13.80
N LEU A 98 -4.20 20.54 12.60
CA LEU A 98 -2.76 20.43 12.38
C LEU A 98 -1.95 21.48 13.17
N ASP A 99 -2.43 22.72 13.23
CA ASP A 99 -1.78 23.82 13.95
C ASP A 99 -1.83 23.65 15.47
N SER A 100 -2.89 23.00 15.98
CA SER A 100 -3.04 22.72 17.42
C SER A 100 -1.90 21.88 18.01
N GLY A 101 -1.29 21.00 17.19
CA GLY A 101 -0.31 20.02 17.63
C GLY A 101 -0.87 18.94 18.57
N ASP A 102 -2.18 18.90 18.80
CA ASP A 102 -2.81 17.99 19.76
C ASP A 102 -3.30 16.69 19.10
N THR A 103 -2.40 15.70 19.03
CA THR A 103 -2.77 14.36 18.54
C THR A 103 -3.69 13.59 19.49
N GLU A 104 -3.81 14.01 20.75
CA GLU A 104 -4.56 13.30 21.77
C GLU A 104 -6.07 13.45 21.55
N ALA A 105 -6.52 14.60 21.02
CA ALA A 105 -7.91 14.83 20.65
C ALA A 105 -8.47 13.71 19.75
N LEU A 106 -7.72 13.32 18.71
CA LEU A 106 -8.10 12.22 17.81
C LEU A 106 -8.17 10.87 18.54
N TRP A 107 -7.24 10.62 19.46
CA TRP A 107 -7.23 9.38 20.24
C TRP A 107 -8.43 9.28 21.18
N LEU A 108 -8.74 10.36 21.90
CA LEU A 108 -9.87 10.41 22.82
C LEU A 108 -11.20 10.24 22.08
N SER A 109 -11.36 10.91 20.94
CA SER A 109 -12.53 10.74 20.07
C SER A 109 -12.69 9.27 19.62
N PHE A 110 -11.59 8.60 19.27
CA PHE A 110 -11.64 7.17 18.93
C PHE A 110 -12.04 6.28 20.11
N CYS A 111 -11.57 6.58 21.31
CA CYS A 111 -11.99 5.87 22.53
C CYS A 111 -13.50 6.00 22.78
N GLU A 112 -14.07 7.19 22.55
CA GLU A 112 -15.51 7.44 22.69
C GLU A 112 -16.32 6.62 21.67
N VAL A 113 -15.94 6.66 20.40
CA VAL A 113 -16.57 5.85 19.33
C VAL A 113 -16.54 4.35 19.68
N CYS A 114 -15.41 3.85 20.20
CA CYS A 114 -15.32 2.46 20.63
C CYS A 114 -16.20 2.15 21.85
N GLY A 115 -16.30 3.09 22.80
CA GLY A 115 -17.16 2.97 23.98
C GLY A 115 -18.64 2.86 23.59
N GLU A 116 -19.10 3.71 22.70
CA GLU A 116 -20.47 3.70 22.17
C GLU A 116 -20.79 2.41 21.40
N ARG A 117 -19.85 1.94 20.59
CA ARG A 117 -19.98 0.68 19.84
C ARG A 117 -19.73 -0.57 20.69
N GLN A 118 -19.48 -0.43 21.99
CA GLN A 118 -19.18 -1.52 22.94
C GLN A 118 -18.00 -2.41 22.51
N ARG A 119 -16.98 -1.80 21.90
CA ARG A 119 -15.79 -2.49 21.40
C ARG A 119 -14.59 -2.18 22.28
N ARG A 120 -13.86 -3.22 22.67
CA ARG A 120 -12.64 -3.06 23.46
C ARG A 120 -11.54 -2.41 22.62
N VAL A 121 -10.99 -1.33 23.15
CA VAL A 121 -9.82 -0.65 22.58
C VAL A 121 -8.54 -1.42 22.88
N ASP A 122 -7.76 -1.69 21.83
CA ASP A 122 -6.39 -2.21 21.96
C ASP A 122 -5.42 -1.01 21.89
N GLU A 123 -5.28 -0.32 23.02
CA GLU A 123 -4.51 0.92 23.12
C GLU A 123 -3.06 0.74 22.64
N ALA A 124 -2.40 -0.33 23.09
CA ALA A 124 -0.99 -0.59 22.77
C ALA A 124 -0.71 -0.68 21.27
N GLN A 125 -1.68 -1.16 20.48
CA GLN A 125 -1.53 -1.25 19.02
C GLN A 125 -2.19 -0.11 18.26
N THR A 126 -3.20 0.54 18.82
CA THR A 126 -4.07 1.47 18.06
C THR A 126 -3.66 2.91 18.27
N ARG A 127 -3.38 3.30 19.51
CA ARG A 127 -3.01 4.68 19.85
C ARG A 127 -1.78 5.15 19.08
N PRO A 128 -0.65 4.41 19.06
CA PRO A 128 0.54 4.93 18.39
C PRO A 128 0.36 5.05 16.87
N VAL A 129 -0.60 4.33 16.26
CA VAL A 129 -0.88 4.46 14.82
C VAL A 129 -1.55 5.79 14.55
N LEU A 130 -2.64 6.08 15.26
CA LEU A 130 -3.41 7.29 15.07
C LEU A 130 -2.61 8.52 15.44
N THR A 131 -2.03 8.54 16.65
CA THR A 131 -1.26 9.68 17.12
C THR A 131 0.03 9.83 16.34
N GLY A 132 0.67 8.74 15.92
CA GLY A 132 1.89 8.78 15.11
C GLY A 132 1.66 9.31 13.69
N LEU A 133 0.56 8.93 13.04
CA LEU A 133 0.20 9.50 11.72
C LEU A 133 -0.22 10.96 11.84
N ALA A 134 -0.99 11.32 12.88
CA ALA A 134 -1.37 12.70 13.15
C ALA A 134 -0.14 13.58 13.42
N ALA A 135 0.79 13.11 14.28
CA ALA A 135 2.04 13.80 14.56
C ALA A 135 2.86 14.01 13.28
N LEU A 136 2.97 12.99 12.42
CA LEU A 136 3.69 13.12 11.15
C LEU A 136 3.03 14.15 10.21
N ALA A 137 1.70 14.22 10.17
CA ALA A 137 0.96 15.23 9.41
C ALA A 137 1.20 16.64 9.98
N MET A 138 1.16 16.80 11.30
CA MET A 138 1.43 18.07 12.00
C MET A 138 2.88 18.55 11.79
N GLU A 139 3.86 17.65 11.90
CA GLU A 139 5.27 17.96 11.60
C GLU A 139 5.44 18.40 10.14
N THR A 140 4.76 17.74 9.21
CA THR A 140 4.79 18.10 7.79
C THR A 140 4.17 19.47 7.56
N PHE A 141 3.06 19.77 8.23
CA PHE A 141 2.40 21.07 8.21
C PHE A 141 3.33 22.17 8.75
N ALA A 142 3.93 21.98 9.93
CA ALA A 142 4.87 22.93 10.52
C ALA A 142 6.10 23.19 9.63
N ALA A 143 6.60 22.16 8.93
CA ALA A 143 7.79 22.28 8.08
C ALA A 143 7.52 22.84 6.67
N ARG A 144 6.31 22.64 6.12
CA ARG A 144 6.02 22.89 4.70
C ARG A 144 4.82 23.82 4.45
N GLY A 145 4.07 24.16 5.49
CA GLY A 145 2.82 24.90 5.40
C GLY A 145 1.63 24.08 4.86
N HIS A 146 1.79 22.76 4.69
CA HIS A 146 0.70 21.86 4.33
C HIS A 146 0.88 20.48 4.99
N GLY A 147 -0.18 19.91 5.56
CA GLY A 147 -0.16 18.59 6.22
C GLY A 147 -0.29 17.40 5.26
N ASN A 148 -0.19 17.65 3.95
CA ASN A 148 -0.38 16.61 2.93
C ASN A 148 0.82 15.63 2.87
N LEU A 149 0.65 14.45 3.46
CA LEU A 149 1.65 13.39 3.49
C LEU A 149 1.92 12.75 2.11
N HIS A 150 0.93 12.65 1.23
CA HIS A 150 1.16 12.14 -0.13
C HIS A 150 1.97 13.11 -0.99
N ALA A 151 1.68 14.42 -0.87
CA ALA A 151 2.48 15.48 -1.51
C ALA A 151 3.92 15.49 -0.97
N TRP A 152 4.09 15.36 0.36
CA TRP A 152 5.41 15.23 0.98
C TRP A 152 6.20 14.03 0.43
N ILE A 153 5.55 12.86 0.26
CA ILE A 153 6.16 11.69 -0.37
C ILE A 153 6.63 12.02 -1.80
N GLU A 154 5.73 12.54 -2.64
CA GLU A 154 6.03 12.85 -4.03
C GLU A 154 7.20 13.84 -4.15
N ASP A 155 7.12 14.97 -3.45
CA ASP A 155 8.12 16.02 -3.48
C ASP A 155 9.49 15.51 -3.03
N THR A 156 9.52 14.76 -1.92
CA THR A 156 10.77 14.23 -1.37
C THR A 156 11.41 13.25 -2.34
N VAL A 157 10.64 12.34 -2.93
CA VAL A 157 11.15 11.38 -3.92
C VAL A 157 11.64 12.11 -5.18
N ARG A 158 10.90 13.12 -5.66
CA ARG A 158 11.31 13.88 -6.87
C ARG A 158 12.59 14.67 -6.63
N ALA A 159 12.76 15.26 -5.45
CA ALA A 159 13.93 16.05 -5.10
C ALA A 159 15.17 15.19 -4.84
N THR A 160 15.03 14.11 -4.07
CA THR A 160 16.16 13.33 -3.55
C THR A 160 16.43 12.05 -4.34
N ARG A 161 15.43 11.57 -5.09
CA ARG A 161 15.38 10.23 -5.70
C ARG A 161 15.43 9.10 -4.68
N GLN A 162 15.20 9.42 -3.40
CA GLN A 162 15.22 8.50 -2.27
C GLN A 162 13.83 8.29 -1.67
N VAL A 163 13.63 7.10 -1.09
CA VAL A 163 12.43 6.57 -0.45
C VAL A 163 12.76 6.12 0.97
N GLU A 164 13.97 5.61 1.23
CA GLU A 164 14.42 5.16 2.56
C GLU A 164 14.11 6.17 3.68
N PRO A 165 14.42 7.48 3.57
CA PRO A 165 14.13 8.42 4.65
C PRO A 165 12.63 8.49 4.98
N ILE A 166 11.77 8.44 3.96
CA ILE A 166 10.31 8.47 4.11
C ILE A 166 9.83 7.18 4.77
N PHE A 167 10.37 6.04 4.33
CA PHE A 167 10.08 4.73 4.90
C PHE A 167 10.44 4.64 6.39
N GLU A 168 11.61 5.15 6.77
CA GLU A 168 12.04 5.19 8.16
C GLU A 168 11.16 6.12 9.00
N ARG A 169 10.77 7.31 8.49
CA ARG A 169 9.81 8.20 9.16
C ARG A 169 8.46 7.52 9.41
N PHE A 170 7.92 6.75 8.46
CA PHE A 170 6.72 5.97 8.71
C PHE A 170 6.94 4.93 9.81
N LYS A 171 8.06 4.20 9.80
CA LYS A 171 8.38 3.20 10.84
C LYS A 171 8.56 3.80 12.24
N GLU A 172 9.07 5.03 12.33
CA GLU A 172 9.29 5.73 13.60
C GLU A 172 7.99 6.05 14.35
N THR A 173 6.83 6.00 13.67
CA THR A 173 5.51 6.03 14.33
C THR A 173 5.28 4.84 15.28
N LYS A 174 6.25 3.90 15.38
CA LYS A 174 6.28 2.70 16.25
C LYS A 174 5.21 1.65 15.97
N THR A 175 4.25 1.92 15.09
CA THR A 175 3.15 1.01 14.78
C THR A 175 2.85 0.85 13.30
N VAL A 176 3.31 1.75 12.42
CA VAL A 176 3.33 1.45 10.98
C VAL A 176 4.51 0.51 10.72
N GLY A 177 4.20 -0.79 10.71
CA GLY A 177 5.20 -1.82 10.43
C GLY A 177 5.80 -1.68 9.02
N PRO A 178 6.99 -2.27 8.75
CA PRO A 178 7.67 -2.21 7.46
C PRO A 178 6.76 -2.53 6.26
N LYS A 179 5.90 -3.53 6.41
CA LYS A 179 4.95 -3.92 5.36
C LYS A 179 3.95 -2.81 5.04
N THR A 180 3.39 -2.14 6.05
CA THR A 180 2.41 -1.07 5.85
C THR A 180 3.07 0.17 5.26
N ALA A 181 4.27 0.54 5.75
CA ALA A 181 5.06 1.62 5.16
C ALA A 181 5.34 1.37 3.67
N SER A 182 5.82 0.18 3.30
CA SER A 182 6.01 -0.17 1.89
C SER A 182 4.71 -0.21 1.09
N HIS A 183 3.58 -0.55 1.71
CA HIS A 183 2.27 -0.55 1.05
C HIS A 183 1.84 0.88 0.70
N ILE A 184 1.92 1.81 1.66
CA ILE A 184 1.67 3.24 1.44
C ILE A 184 2.53 3.76 0.30
N LEU A 185 3.84 3.50 0.35
CA LEU A 185 4.80 3.99 -0.64
C LEU A 185 4.59 3.38 -2.03
N ARG A 186 4.22 2.10 -2.12
CA ARG A 186 3.90 1.45 -3.40
C ARG A 186 2.68 2.10 -4.05
N ASP A 187 1.62 2.29 -3.28
CA ASP A 187 0.36 2.82 -3.82
C ASP A 187 0.52 4.31 -4.17
N ALA A 188 1.26 5.08 -3.37
CA ALA A 188 1.70 6.42 -3.75
C ALA A 188 2.53 6.41 -5.05
N ALA A 189 3.47 5.48 -5.21
CA ALA A 189 4.27 5.38 -6.44
C ALA A 189 3.41 5.06 -7.69
N ILE A 190 2.32 4.31 -7.53
CA ILE A 190 1.35 4.01 -8.58
C ILE A 190 0.53 5.27 -8.94
N VAL A 191 -0.02 5.95 -7.94
CA VAL A 191 -0.88 7.14 -8.12
C VAL A 191 -0.08 8.32 -8.70
N PHE A 192 1.07 8.62 -8.10
CA PHE A 192 1.91 9.78 -8.45
C PHE A 192 2.98 9.47 -9.51
N ARG A 193 3.08 8.19 -9.94
CA ARG A 193 3.96 7.72 -11.03
C ARG A 193 5.44 8.08 -10.83
N PHE A 194 5.95 7.98 -9.60
CA PHE A 194 7.33 8.37 -9.29
C PHE A 194 8.34 7.21 -9.28
N GLU A 195 7.93 5.95 -9.47
CA GLU A 195 8.85 4.78 -9.39
C GLU A 195 10.10 4.95 -10.27
N VAL A 196 9.93 5.51 -11.47
CA VAL A 196 11.02 5.73 -12.43
C VAL A 196 12.09 6.70 -11.91
N SER A 197 11.71 7.64 -11.04
CA SER A 197 12.60 8.63 -10.44
C SER A 197 13.44 8.03 -9.31
N VAL A 198 12.96 6.95 -8.68
CA VAL A 198 13.59 6.30 -7.51
C VAL A 198 14.88 5.59 -7.90
N ALA A 199 15.93 5.86 -7.11
CA ALA A 199 17.23 5.20 -7.25
C ALA A 199 17.08 3.67 -7.15
N PRO A 200 17.77 2.88 -8.01
CA PRO A 200 17.59 1.42 -8.04
C PRO A 200 17.82 0.70 -6.70
N ALA A 201 18.71 1.22 -5.86
CA ALA A 201 18.99 0.66 -4.52
C ALA A 201 17.82 0.83 -3.56
N ASP A 202 16.98 1.84 -3.78
CA ASP A 202 15.95 2.29 -2.85
C ASP A 202 14.55 1.75 -3.19
N ARG A 203 14.41 1.12 -4.36
CA ARG A 203 13.14 0.55 -4.81
C ARG A 203 12.64 -0.60 -3.95
N LEU A 204 13.50 -1.20 -3.12
CA LEU A 204 13.10 -2.27 -2.21
C LEU A 204 12.03 -1.80 -1.21
N TYR A 205 12.05 -0.52 -0.80
CA TYR A 205 11.07 0.04 0.12
C TYR A 205 9.68 0.22 -0.50
N LEU A 206 9.55 0.11 -1.83
CA LEU A 206 8.26 0.14 -2.54
C LEU A 206 7.60 -1.23 -2.67
N HIS A 207 8.14 -2.26 -2.01
CA HIS A 207 7.67 -3.64 -2.17
C HIS A 207 7.21 -4.22 -0.84
N PRO A 208 5.92 -4.09 -0.48
CA PRO A 208 5.39 -4.78 0.68
C PRO A 208 5.53 -6.29 0.47
N VAL A 209 6.18 -6.96 1.42
CA VAL A 209 6.39 -8.40 1.39
C VAL A 209 5.32 -9.09 2.25
N GLY A 210 4.43 -9.81 1.58
CA GLY A 210 3.40 -10.64 2.21
C GLY A 210 3.52 -12.11 1.86
N VAL A 211 2.58 -12.91 2.37
CA VAL A 211 2.49 -14.35 2.09
C VAL A 211 2.49 -14.62 0.59
N THR A 212 1.70 -13.87 -0.19
CA THR A 212 1.61 -14.07 -1.64
C THR A 212 2.92 -13.82 -2.36
N LEU A 213 3.60 -12.70 -2.08
CA LEU A 213 4.89 -12.40 -2.73
C LEU A 213 5.94 -13.46 -2.37
N ARG A 214 5.96 -13.93 -1.11
CA ARG A 214 6.84 -15.02 -0.68
C ARG A 214 6.57 -16.32 -1.43
N ARG A 215 5.32 -16.64 -1.72
CA ARG A 215 4.95 -17.83 -2.50
C ARG A 215 5.30 -17.66 -3.98
N LEU A 216 5.03 -16.50 -4.57
CA LEU A 216 5.39 -16.19 -5.97
C LEU A 216 6.91 -16.16 -6.17
N ALA A 217 7.67 -15.72 -5.17
CA ALA A 217 9.12 -15.66 -5.26
C ALA A 217 9.76 -17.01 -5.60
N LEU A 218 9.19 -18.12 -5.08
CA LEU A 218 9.65 -19.48 -5.39
C LEU A 218 9.59 -19.84 -6.88
N TRP A 219 8.79 -19.09 -7.66
CA TRP A 219 8.63 -19.25 -9.09
C TRP A 219 9.43 -18.20 -9.86
N LEU A 220 9.37 -16.94 -9.41
CA LEU A 220 9.90 -15.79 -10.13
C LEU A 220 11.39 -15.51 -9.88
N LEU A 221 11.93 -15.98 -8.75
CA LEU A 221 13.31 -15.69 -8.33
C LEU A 221 14.16 -16.96 -8.45
N PRO A 222 15.01 -17.08 -9.49
CA PRO A 222 15.78 -18.31 -9.74
C PRO A 222 16.73 -18.71 -8.59
N ASP A 223 17.11 -17.75 -7.73
CA ASP A 223 18.03 -17.94 -6.60
C ASP A 223 17.32 -17.89 -5.22
N SER A 224 16.02 -18.16 -5.14
CA SER A 224 15.27 -18.15 -3.85
C SER A 224 14.91 -19.56 -3.34
N GLU A 225 15.82 -20.52 -3.48
CA GLU A 225 15.64 -21.86 -2.89
C GLU A 225 15.60 -21.82 -1.35
N GLU A 226 16.15 -20.75 -0.76
CA GLU A 226 15.99 -20.45 0.66
C GLU A 226 14.57 -19.97 0.95
N ARG A 227 13.73 -20.86 1.49
CA ARG A 227 12.37 -20.57 1.96
C ARG A 227 12.27 -19.47 3.04
N LYS A 228 13.39 -18.93 3.53
CA LYS A 228 13.45 -17.97 4.65
C LYS A 228 14.30 -16.72 4.35
N LEU A 229 14.27 -16.20 3.12
CA LEU A 229 14.88 -14.89 2.88
C LEU A 229 14.20 -13.80 3.75
N PRO A 230 15.00 -12.89 4.35
CA PRO A 230 14.47 -11.67 4.99
C PRO A 230 13.64 -10.84 3.99
N ASP A 231 12.64 -10.11 4.48
CA ASP A 231 11.73 -9.33 3.61
C ASP A 231 12.48 -8.35 2.70
N TRP A 232 13.45 -7.61 3.24
CA TRP A 232 14.24 -6.64 2.46
C TRP A 232 15.08 -7.30 1.35
N VAL A 233 15.60 -8.51 1.59
CA VAL A 233 16.32 -9.29 0.56
C VAL A 233 15.35 -9.71 -0.54
N LEU A 234 14.17 -10.20 -0.16
CA LEU A 234 13.14 -10.61 -1.12
C LEU A 234 12.67 -9.44 -1.97
N ALA A 235 12.39 -8.29 -1.34
CA ALA A 235 12.01 -7.05 -1.99
C ALA A 235 13.09 -6.58 -2.99
N GLY A 236 14.36 -6.57 -2.57
CA GLY A 236 15.48 -6.21 -3.43
C GLY A 236 15.66 -7.16 -4.63
N LYS A 237 15.57 -8.48 -4.40
CA LYS A 237 15.61 -9.48 -5.48
C LYS A 237 14.42 -9.31 -6.45
N PHE A 238 13.21 -9.13 -5.93
CA PHE A 238 12.02 -8.89 -6.74
C PHE A 238 12.15 -7.63 -7.61
N SER A 239 12.60 -6.53 -7.01
CA SER A 239 12.87 -5.28 -7.72
C SER A 239 13.91 -5.46 -8.83
N LYS A 240 15.00 -6.19 -8.53
CA LYS A 240 16.06 -6.50 -9.51
C LYS A 240 15.51 -7.30 -10.69
N VAL A 241 14.74 -8.37 -10.44
CA VAL A 241 14.17 -9.20 -11.51
C VAL A 241 13.18 -8.40 -12.35
N CYS A 242 12.29 -7.61 -11.73
CA CYS A 242 11.39 -6.71 -12.47
C CYS A 242 12.14 -5.79 -13.43
N ARG A 243 13.24 -5.18 -12.94
CA ARG A 243 14.09 -4.29 -13.75
C ARG A 243 14.80 -5.02 -14.90
N LEU A 244 15.30 -6.24 -14.67
CA LEU A 244 15.92 -7.05 -15.73
C LEU A 244 14.95 -7.35 -16.87
N HIS A 245 13.68 -7.57 -16.53
CA HIS A 245 12.60 -7.81 -17.49
C HIS A 245 11.88 -6.54 -17.96
N ARG A 246 12.39 -5.35 -17.59
CA ARG A 246 11.83 -4.04 -17.98
C ARG A 246 10.37 -3.84 -17.61
N VAL A 247 9.92 -4.43 -16.51
CA VAL A 247 8.58 -4.21 -15.95
C VAL A 247 8.66 -3.32 -14.71
N SER A 248 7.59 -2.58 -14.44
CA SER A 248 7.46 -1.81 -13.20
C SER A 248 7.33 -2.77 -12.01
N GLY A 249 8.19 -2.63 -11.01
CA GLY A 249 8.15 -3.45 -9.81
C GLY A 249 6.96 -3.10 -8.91
N VAL A 250 6.55 -1.83 -8.82
CA VAL A 250 5.40 -1.42 -8.00
C VAL A 250 4.09 -2.00 -8.56
N HIS A 251 3.88 -1.92 -9.87
CA HIS A 251 2.75 -2.56 -10.53
C HIS A 251 2.82 -4.08 -10.43
N ALA A 252 3.98 -4.71 -10.62
CA ALA A 252 4.11 -6.16 -10.45
C ALA A 252 3.75 -6.61 -9.02
N ASN A 253 4.14 -5.84 -7.99
CA ASN A 253 3.79 -6.11 -6.61
C ASN A 253 2.28 -5.90 -6.33
N ALA A 254 1.67 -4.87 -6.92
CA ALA A 254 0.22 -4.66 -6.86
C ALA A 254 -0.54 -5.83 -7.52
N GLY A 255 -0.11 -6.25 -8.70
CA GLY A 255 -0.68 -7.43 -9.38
C GLY A 255 -0.46 -8.73 -8.60
N ALA A 256 0.68 -8.89 -7.93
CA ALA A 256 0.91 -10.01 -7.02
C ALA A 256 -0.07 -9.99 -5.84
N THR A 257 -0.36 -8.81 -5.31
CA THR A 257 -1.37 -8.64 -4.26
C THR A 257 -2.75 -9.07 -4.78
N HIS A 258 -3.14 -8.58 -5.95
CA HIS A 258 -4.41 -8.92 -6.60
C HIS A 258 -4.56 -10.40 -6.92
N PHE A 259 -3.52 -11.01 -7.49
CA PHE A 259 -3.45 -12.44 -7.69
C PHE A 259 -3.73 -13.21 -6.40
N GLY A 260 -3.08 -12.82 -5.30
CA GLY A 260 -3.22 -13.49 -4.02
C GLY A 260 -4.60 -13.42 -3.39
N PHE A 261 -5.26 -12.25 -3.44
CA PHE A 261 -6.55 -12.08 -2.76
C PHE A 261 -7.74 -12.43 -3.66
N ARG A 262 -7.61 -12.28 -4.97
CA ARG A 262 -8.74 -12.43 -5.90
C ARG A 262 -8.70 -13.73 -6.70
N ILE A 263 -7.52 -14.12 -7.16
CA ILE A 263 -7.38 -15.18 -8.16
C ILE A 263 -6.98 -16.50 -7.50
N ALA A 264 -5.92 -16.52 -6.71
CA ALA A 264 -5.42 -17.74 -6.07
C ALA A 264 -6.48 -18.51 -5.25
N PRO A 265 -7.44 -17.86 -4.56
CA PRO A 265 -8.51 -18.56 -3.87
C PRO A 265 -9.50 -19.30 -4.78
N LEU A 266 -9.51 -19.03 -6.09
CA LEU A 266 -10.40 -19.69 -7.06
C LEU A 266 -9.87 -21.06 -7.52
N TYR A 267 -8.66 -21.43 -7.10
CA TYR A 267 -8.01 -22.67 -7.49
C TYR A 267 -7.84 -23.60 -6.28
N PRO A 268 -7.77 -24.93 -6.49
CA PRO A 268 -7.57 -25.89 -5.40
C PRO A 268 -6.32 -25.63 -4.55
N ASN A 269 -5.27 -25.09 -5.17
CA ASN A 269 -4.04 -24.67 -4.52
C ASN A 269 -3.35 -23.54 -5.31
N PHE A 270 -2.35 -22.93 -4.68
CA PHE A 270 -1.67 -21.76 -5.25
C PHE A 270 -0.75 -22.12 -6.41
N GLU A 271 -0.14 -23.29 -6.35
CA GLU A 271 0.74 -23.81 -7.38
C GLU A 271 -0.04 -23.99 -8.70
N GLU A 272 -1.27 -24.47 -8.61
CA GLU A 272 -2.20 -24.58 -9.72
C GLU A 272 -2.62 -23.20 -10.24
N ALA A 273 -2.97 -22.26 -9.34
CA ALA A 273 -3.27 -20.88 -9.75
C ALA A 273 -2.11 -20.23 -10.52
N VAL A 274 -0.87 -20.44 -10.07
CA VAL A 274 0.32 -19.91 -10.77
C VAL A 274 0.46 -20.54 -12.14
N ARG A 275 0.33 -21.86 -12.25
CA ARG A 275 0.42 -22.56 -13.55
C ARG A 275 -0.65 -22.12 -14.53
N GLU A 276 -1.90 -22.09 -14.09
CA GLU A 276 -3.05 -21.81 -14.97
C GLU A 276 -3.14 -20.34 -15.38
N VAL A 277 -2.70 -19.41 -14.53
CA VAL A 277 -2.89 -17.97 -14.78
C VAL A 277 -1.61 -17.29 -15.24
N LEU A 278 -0.48 -17.57 -14.58
CA LEU A 278 0.77 -16.85 -14.82
C LEU A 278 1.68 -17.54 -15.83
N LEU A 279 1.54 -18.86 -15.99
CA LEU A 279 2.44 -19.66 -16.83
C LEU A 279 1.76 -20.32 -18.03
N ARG A 280 0.43 -20.39 -18.05
CA ARG A 280 -0.30 -21.00 -19.16
C ARG A 280 -0.01 -20.20 -20.42
N ASP A 281 0.54 -20.90 -21.42
CA ASP A 281 0.70 -20.31 -22.74
C ASP A 281 -0.68 -19.88 -23.22
N SER A 282 -0.80 -18.59 -23.54
CA SER A 282 -1.84 -18.14 -24.43
C SER A 282 -1.54 -18.79 -25.77
N GLN A 283 -1.98 -20.04 -25.98
CA GLN A 283 -2.13 -20.52 -27.34
C GLN A 283 -2.99 -19.48 -28.06
N PRO A 284 -2.58 -19.01 -29.25
CA PRO A 284 -3.45 -18.14 -30.02
C PRO A 284 -4.77 -18.88 -30.14
N VAL A 285 -5.86 -18.22 -29.73
CA VAL A 285 -7.22 -18.68 -30.01
C VAL A 285 -7.23 -18.94 -31.50
N ARG A 286 -7.18 -20.21 -31.92
CA ARG A 286 -7.37 -20.57 -33.31
C ARG A 286 -8.78 -20.11 -33.63
N GLY A 287 -8.88 -19.00 -34.35
CA GLY A 287 -10.13 -18.56 -34.94
C GLY A 287 -10.64 -19.73 -35.77
N ASN A 288 -11.82 -20.24 -35.42
CA ASN A 288 -12.55 -21.09 -36.34
C ASN A 288 -12.87 -20.22 -37.56
N HIS A 289 -12.19 -20.52 -38.66
CA HIS A 289 -12.63 -20.14 -40.00
C HIS A 289 -13.91 -20.90 -40.33
#